data_AF-A0A8S9FQM4-F1
#
_entry.id   AF-A0A8S9FQM4-F1
#
_cell.length_a   1.000
_cell.length_b   1.000
_cell.length_c   1.000
_cell.angle_alpha   90.00
_cell.angle_beta   90.00
_cell.angle_gamma   90.00
#
_symmetry.space_group_name_H-M   'P 1'
#
loop_
_entity.id
_entity.type
_entity.pdbx_description
1 polymer ?
#
loop_
_entity_poly.entity_id
_entity_poly.type
_entity_poly.pdbx_seq_one_letter_code
_entity_poly.pdbx_strand_id
1 'polypeptide(L)'
;MMYDGTRDPDDHIAQYKQKMLAVALPKESREATMCKEFGSTLIGPALQWYINFPTRSISSFAGLSDKFVEQFASRRSLEKTSDGLYEILQHRVEPLRDYIARFNQEKVAVLECNIPTEISAFKRGLLPDGGLLGSKTVTTELPPENPRRSYYRKR
;
A
#
# COMPACT_ATOMS: atom_id res chain seq x y z
N MET A 1 -0.11 -11.24 17.42
CA MET A 1 1.21 -10.64 17.19
C MET A 1 1.49 -9.65 18.30
N MET A 2 2.76 -9.45 18.65
CA MET A 2 3.16 -8.44 19.63
C MET A 2 3.36 -7.09 18.93
N TYR A 3 3.11 -5.99 19.64
CA TYR A 3 3.25 -4.63 19.13
C TYR A 3 4.38 -3.90 19.83
N ASP A 4 5.33 -3.39 19.05
CA ASP A 4 6.55 -2.72 19.51
C ASP A 4 6.53 -1.19 19.37
N GLY A 5 5.46 -0.62 18.80
CA GLY A 5 5.38 0.81 18.51
C GLY A 5 5.82 1.22 17.11
N THR A 6 5.95 0.28 16.17
CA THR A 6 6.37 0.58 14.78
C THR A 6 5.25 0.43 13.75
N ARG A 7 4.27 -0.42 14.02
CA ARG A 7 3.13 -0.71 13.15
C ARG A 7 1.98 0.26 13.36
N ASP A 8 1.01 0.22 12.46
CA ASP A 8 -0.26 0.94 12.62
C ASP A 8 -0.96 0.52 13.94
N PRO A 9 -1.29 1.48 14.84
CA PRO A 9 -1.95 1.19 16.10
C PRO A 9 -3.42 0.76 15.95
N ASP A 10 -4.14 1.29 14.95
CA ASP A 10 -5.54 0.97 14.68
C ASP A 10 -5.66 -0.49 14.20
N ASP A 11 -4.74 -0.94 13.34
CA ASP A 11 -4.65 -2.35 12.92
C ASP A 11 -4.44 -3.30 14.11
N HIS A 12 -3.56 -2.93 15.05
CA HIS A 12 -3.30 -3.74 16.24
C HIS A 12 -4.54 -3.83 17.14
N ILE A 13 -5.25 -2.72 17.35
CA ILE A 13 -6.51 -2.69 18.10
C ILE A 13 -7.58 -3.56 17.41
N ALA A 14 -7.72 -3.47 16.09
CA ALA A 14 -8.70 -4.26 15.34
C ALA A 14 -8.43 -5.77 15.48
N GLN A 15 -7.18 -6.19 15.29
CA GLN A 15 -6.76 -7.58 15.48
C GLN A 15 -7.00 -8.07 16.91
N TYR A 16 -6.69 -7.23 17.90
CA TYR A 16 -6.93 -7.55 19.29
C TYR A 16 -8.43 -7.70 19.60
N LYS A 17 -9.28 -6.77 19.13
CA LYS A 17 -10.74 -6.85 19.28
C LYS A 17 -11.28 -8.14 18.68
N GLN A 18 -10.84 -8.51 17.48
CA GLN A 18 -11.24 -9.75 16.81
C GLN A 18 -10.85 -10.99 17.62
N LYS A 19 -9.64 -11.02 18.20
CA LYS A 19 -9.21 -12.09 19.12
C LYS A 19 -10.11 -12.17 20.35
N MET A 20 -10.45 -11.03 20.94
CA MET A 20 -11.30 -10.97 22.13
C MET A 20 -12.76 -11.36 21.89
N LEU A 21 -13.27 -11.21 20.66
CA LEU A 21 -14.60 -11.72 20.30
C LEU A 21 -14.71 -13.25 20.42
N ALA A 22 -13.61 -13.98 20.21
CA ALA A 22 -13.57 -15.43 20.34
C ALA A 22 -13.47 -15.91 21.81
N VAL A 23 -13.24 -14.99 22.76
CA VAL A 23 -13.09 -15.31 24.19
C VAL A 23 -14.40 -15.01 24.92
N ALA A 24 -15.00 -16.04 25.53
CA ALA A 24 -16.15 -15.84 26.41
C ALA A 24 -15.68 -15.23 27.75
N LEU A 25 -16.01 -13.96 27.97
CA LEU A 25 -15.70 -13.24 29.20
C LEU A 25 -16.99 -12.85 29.96
N PRO A 26 -17.02 -12.97 31.30
CA PRO A 26 -18.12 -12.43 32.11
C PRO A 26 -18.24 -10.92 31.90
N LYS A 27 -19.47 -10.42 31.77
CA LYS A 27 -19.75 -9.01 31.43
C LYS A 27 -19.13 -8.04 32.45
N GLU A 28 -19.12 -8.44 33.72
CA GLU A 28 -18.66 -7.65 34.87
C GLU A 28 -17.14 -7.45 34.87
N SER A 29 -16.39 -8.35 34.24
CA SER A 29 -14.92 -8.34 34.20
C SER A 29 -14.35 -8.13 32.80
N ARG A 30 -15.20 -8.01 31.78
CA ARG A 30 -14.82 -7.96 30.37
C ARG A 30 -13.84 -6.83 30.08
N GLU A 31 -14.16 -5.60 30.47
CA GLU A 31 -13.32 -4.42 30.21
C GLU A 31 -11.97 -4.52 30.92
N ALA A 32 -11.96 -4.89 32.20
CA ALA A 32 -10.74 -5.06 32.98
C ALA A 32 -9.82 -6.14 32.39
N THR A 33 -10.42 -7.26 31.97
CA THR A 33 -9.69 -8.35 31.30
C THR A 33 -9.16 -7.89 29.96
N MET A 34 -9.95 -7.18 29.15
CA MET A 34 -9.51 -6.64 27.87
C MET A 34 -8.37 -5.63 28.01
N CYS A 35 -8.38 -4.75 29.01
CA CYS A 35 -7.25 -3.84 29.24
C CYS A 35 -5.99 -4.62 29.62
N LYS A 36 -6.10 -5.55 30.58
CA LYS A 36 -4.98 -6.35 31.06
C LYS A 36 -4.36 -7.20 29.95
N GLU A 37 -5.18 -7.91 29.19
CA GLU A 37 -4.73 -8.75 28.08
C GLU A 37 -4.24 -7.93 26.88
N PHE A 38 -4.63 -6.66 26.75
CA PHE A 38 -4.03 -5.79 25.75
C PHE A 38 -2.57 -5.52 26.07
N GLY A 39 -2.26 -5.23 27.34
CA GLY A 39 -0.89 -5.03 27.82
C GLY A 39 0.03 -6.23 27.54
N SER A 40 -0.50 -7.46 27.58
CA SER A 40 0.28 -8.69 27.29
C SER A 40 0.65 -8.82 25.81
N THR A 41 0.03 -8.04 24.92
CA THR A 41 0.37 -7.97 23.49
C THR A 41 1.43 -6.93 23.16
N LEU A 42 1.91 -6.15 24.14
CA LEU A 42 2.85 -5.06 23.90
C LEU A 42 4.28 -5.46 24.27
N ILE A 43 5.25 -4.93 23.53
CA ILE A 43 6.69 -5.08 23.80
C ILE A 43 7.42 -3.75 23.64
N GLY A 44 8.65 -3.70 24.13
CA GLY A 44 9.54 -2.55 23.91
C GLY A 44 8.92 -1.21 24.34
N PRO A 45 9.03 -0.16 23.51
CA PRO A 45 8.45 1.16 23.81
C PRO A 45 6.95 1.15 24.10
N ALA A 46 6.17 0.29 23.43
CA ALA A 46 4.74 0.18 23.66
C ALA A 46 4.39 -0.38 25.04
N LEU A 47 5.13 -1.40 25.48
CA LEU A 47 4.97 -1.94 26.83
C LEU A 47 5.38 -0.89 27.88
N GLN A 48 6.48 -0.18 27.66
CA GLN A 48 6.94 0.88 28.57
C GLN A 48 5.89 1.99 28.73
N TRP A 49 5.26 2.41 27.63
CA TRP A 49 4.14 3.34 27.69
C TRP A 49 2.97 2.80 28.54
N TYR A 50 2.58 1.55 28.32
CA TYR A 50 1.45 0.93 29.02
C TYR A 50 1.67 0.80 30.53
N ILE A 51 2.89 0.43 30.97
CA ILE A 51 3.18 0.29 32.41
C ILE A 51 3.35 1.64 33.12
N ASN A 52 3.73 2.69 32.40
CA ASN A 52 3.86 4.05 32.94
C ASN A 52 2.51 4.78 33.01
N PHE A 53 1.43 4.13 32.59
CA PHE A 53 0.10 4.68 32.62
C PHE A 53 -0.38 4.82 34.08
N PRO A 54 -0.89 5.98 34.52
CA PRO A 54 -1.30 6.18 35.91
C PRO A 54 -2.34 5.15 36.32
N THR A 55 -2.08 4.44 37.42
CA THR A 55 -3.04 3.50 38.00
C THR A 55 -4.39 4.20 38.22
N ARG A 56 -5.48 3.59 37.75
CA ARG A 56 -6.88 4.09 37.79
C ARG A 56 -7.29 5.11 36.71
N SER A 57 -6.43 5.44 35.75
CA SER A 57 -6.82 6.36 34.66
C SER A 57 -7.50 5.68 33.46
N ILE A 58 -7.66 4.35 33.48
CA ILE A 58 -8.37 3.58 32.47
C ILE A 58 -9.47 2.76 33.13
N SER A 59 -10.73 3.09 32.83
CA SER A 59 -11.91 2.36 33.30
C SER A 59 -12.51 1.45 32.21
N SER A 60 -12.07 1.59 30.96
CA SER A 60 -12.59 0.83 29.81
C SER A 60 -11.51 0.58 28.76
N PHE A 61 -11.69 -0.48 27.98
CA PHE A 61 -10.82 -0.77 26.84
C PHE A 61 -10.91 0.32 25.77
N ALA A 62 -12.07 0.94 25.60
CA ALA A 62 -12.24 2.09 24.70
C ALA A 62 -11.32 3.27 25.10
N GLY A 63 -11.30 3.64 26.38
CA GLY A 63 -10.41 4.70 26.86
C GLY A 63 -8.93 4.34 26.72
N LEU A 64 -8.57 3.07 26.91
CA LEU A 64 -7.21 2.58 26.63
C LEU A 64 -6.86 2.71 25.14
N SER A 65 -7.76 2.29 24.25
CA SER A 65 -7.51 2.33 22.80
C SER A 65 -7.32 3.77 22.31
N ASP A 66 -8.12 4.72 22.80
CA ASP A 66 -8.00 6.12 22.38
C ASP A 66 -6.62 6.69 22.76
N LYS A 67 -6.19 6.45 24.01
CA LYS A 67 -4.88 6.87 24.50
C LYS A 67 -3.73 6.20 23.78
N PHE A 68 -3.88 4.91 23.46
CA PHE A 68 -2.88 4.15 22.72
C PHE A 68 -2.68 4.75 21.33
N VAL A 69 -3.79 5.06 20.66
CA VAL A 69 -3.69 5.66 19.34
C VAL A 69 -3.15 7.08 19.39
N GLU A 70 -3.52 7.89 20.39
CA GLU A 70 -2.94 9.20 20.62
C GLU A 70 -1.41 9.11 20.79
N GLN A 71 -0.93 8.16 21.60
CA GLN A 71 0.50 7.95 21.83
C GLN A 71 1.26 7.55 20.55
N PHE A 72 0.66 6.66 19.75
CA PHE A 72 1.29 6.09 18.56
C PHE A 72 0.75 6.71 17.26
N ALA A 73 0.18 7.92 17.33
CA ALA A 73 -0.47 8.57 16.19
C ALA A 73 0.49 8.79 15.00
N SER A 74 1.78 9.00 15.27
CA SER A 74 2.82 9.10 14.23
C SER A 74 3.07 7.79 13.46
N ARG A 75 2.56 6.67 13.97
CA ARG A 75 2.62 5.34 13.35
C ARG A 75 1.33 4.95 12.66
N ARG A 76 0.26 5.76 12.78
CA ARG A 76 -0.91 5.59 11.92
C ARG A 76 -0.44 5.61 10.49
N SER A 77 -0.86 4.61 9.72
CA SER A 77 -0.79 4.73 8.28
C SER A 77 -1.54 6.02 7.93
N LEU A 78 -0.85 6.92 7.22
CA LEU A 78 -1.53 8.05 6.60
C LEU A 78 -2.69 7.45 5.80
N GLU A 79 -3.90 7.94 6.04
CA GLU A 79 -5.05 7.57 5.21
C GLU A 79 -4.62 7.72 3.77
N LYS A 80 -4.53 6.60 3.05
CA LYS A 80 -4.13 6.62 1.67
C LYS A 80 -5.26 7.29 0.91
N THR A 81 -4.98 8.47 0.40
CA THR A 81 -5.93 9.19 -0.44
C THR A 81 -5.99 8.50 -1.79
N SER A 82 -7.07 8.75 -2.53
CA SER A 82 -7.18 8.28 -3.91
C SER A 82 -6.05 8.77 -4.82
N ASP A 83 -5.36 9.86 -4.43
CA ASP A 83 -4.21 10.40 -5.16
C ASP A 83 -3.02 9.43 -5.15
N GLY A 84 -2.84 8.67 -4.06
CA GLY A 84 -1.80 7.64 -3.97
C GLY A 84 -1.91 6.56 -5.05
N LEU A 85 -3.12 6.30 -5.56
CA LEU A 85 -3.32 5.35 -6.67
C LEU A 85 -2.67 5.82 -7.98
N TYR A 86 -2.52 7.13 -8.18
CA TYR A 86 -1.88 7.70 -9.37
C TYR A 86 -0.36 7.55 -9.37
N GLU A 87 0.23 7.21 -8.22
CA GLU A 87 1.67 6.97 -8.07
C GLU A 87 2.06 5.52 -8.39
N ILE A 88 1.07 4.62 -8.49
CA ILE A 88 1.30 3.22 -8.83
C ILE A 88 1.47 3.09 -10.34
N LEU A 89 2.72 3.03 -10.78
CA LEU A 89 3.07 2.82 -12.18
C LEU A 89 3.53 1.38 -12.40
N GLN A 90 3.10 0.79 -13.52
CA GLN A 90 3.62 -0.48 -13.99
C GLN A 90 5.07 -0.29 -14.46
N HIS A 91 5.98 -1.09 -13.94
CA HIS A 91 7.38 -1.04 -14.36
C HIS A 91 7.63 -1.82 -15.65
N ARG A 92 8.62 -1.41 -16.46
CA ARG A 92 8.92 -2.02 -17.79
C ARG A 92 9.13 -3.53 -17.77
N VAL A 93 9.67 -4.05 -16.66
CA VAL A 93 9.97 -5.47 -16.46
C VAL A 93 8.94 -6.17 -15.58
N GLU A 94 7.92 -5.44 -15.12
CA GLU A 94 6.88 -5.97 -14.24
C GLU A 94 5.74 -6.58 -15.06
N PRO A 95 5.45 -7.88 -14.87
CA PRO A 95 4.29 -8.50 -15.47
C PRO A 95 3.00 -7.82 -15.02
N LEU A 96 2.04 -7.68 -15.92
CA LEU A 96 0.76 -7.00 -15.66
C LEU A 96 0.05 -7.52 -14.39
N ARG A 97 0.11 -8.83 -14.13
CA ARG A 97 -0.49 -9.45 -12.94
C ARG A 97 0.10 -8.88 -11.62
N ASP A 98 1.41 -8.59 -11.60
CA ASP A 98 2.11 -8.14 -10.40
C ASP A 98 1.78 -6.65 -10.16
N TYR A 99 1.66 -5.87 -11.25
CA TYR A 99 1.10 -4.50 -11.19
C TYR A 99 -0.33 -4.49 -10.64
N ILE A 100 -1.23 -5.35 -11.17
CA ILE A 100 -2.61 -5.46 -10.70
C ILE A 100 -2.66 -5.83 -9.21
N ALA A 101 -1.78 -6.73 -8.76
CA ALA A 101 -1.71 -7.12 -7.36
C ALA A 101 -1.32 -5.92 -6.45
N ARG A 102 -0.29 -5.15 -6.83
CA ARG A 102 0.10 -3.94 -6.10
C ARG A 102 -0.99 -2.87 -6.11
N PHE A 103 -1.59 -2.62 -7.27
CA PHE A 103 -2.67 -1.64 -7.40
C PHE A 103 -3.86 -1.99 -6.50
N ASN A 104 -4.28 -3.25 -6.50
CA ASN A 104 -5.37 -3.71 -5.63
C ASN A 104 -5.01 -3.66 -4.14
N GLN A 105 -3.77 -3.99 -3.78
CA GLN A 105 -3.31 -3.90 -2.40
C GLN A 105 -3.36 -2.45 -1.89
N GLU A 106 -2.94 -1.50 -2.70
CA GLU A 106 -3.01 -0.08 -2.35
C GLU A 106 -4.46 0.40 -2.27
N LYS A 107 -5.30 -0.01 -3.23
CA LYS A 107 -6.72 0.32 -3.27
C LYS A 107 -7.47 -0.11 -2.01
N VAL A 108 -7.18 -1.29 -1.46
CA VAL A 108 -7.81 -1.78 -0.23
C VAL A 108 -7.58 -0.84 0.95
N ALA A 109 -6.47 -0.09 0.96
CA ALA A 109 -6.16 0.87 2.01
C ALA A 109 -6.74 2.27 1.79
N VAL A 110 -7.43 2.53 0.68
CA VAL A 110 -8.11 3.80 0.38
C VAL A 110 -9.57 3.70 0.85
N LEU A 111 -9.91 4.42 1.93
CA LEU A 111 -11.23 4.35 2.59
C LEU A 111 -12.39 4.85 1.69
N GLU A 112 -12.14 5.85 0.84
CA GLU A 112 -13.14 6.45 -0.05
C GLU A 112 -12.59 6.64 -1.47
N CYS A 113 -12.56 5.56 -2.27
CA CYS A 113 -12.25 5.64 -3.69
C CYS A 113 -13.53 5.49 -4.52
N ASN A 114 -13.85 6.50 -5.34
CA ASN A 114 -14.94 6.35 -6.31
C ASN A 114 -14.46 5.60 -7.57
N ILE A 115 -15.36 4.85 -8.21
CA ILE A 115 -15.07 4.02 -9.38
C ILE A 115 -14.41 4.82 -10.54
N PRO A 116 -14.88 6.04 -10.89
CA PRO A 116 -14.22 6.84 -11.92
C PRO A 116 -12.74 7.14 -11.62
N THR A 117 -12.42 7.51 -10.38
CA THR A 117 -11.05 7.79 -9.94
C THR A 117 -10.19 6.53 -9.98
N GLU A 118 -10.72 5.38 -9.55
CA GLU A 118 -10.02 4.10 -9.62
C GLU A 118 -9.66 3.74 -11.07
N ILE A 119 -10.63 3.81 -11.99
CA ILE A 119 -10.41 3.49 -13.41
C ILE A 119 -9.38 4.43 -14.03
N SER A 120 -9.47 5.73 -13.71
CA SER A 120 -8.54 6.75 -14.20
C SER A 120 -7.11 6.49 -13.73
N ALA A 121 -6.92 6.26 -12.43
CA ALA A 121 -5.62 5.95 -11.84
C ALA A 121 -5.04 4.65 -12.42
N PHE A 122 -5.86 3.59 -12.51
CA PHE A 122 -5.43 2.31 -13.06
C PHE A 122 -4.95 2.43 -14.50
N LYS A 123 -5.70 3.15 -15.36
CA LYS A 123 -5.33 3.35 -16.76
C LYS A 123 -4.07 4.19 -16.91
N ARG A 124 -3.88 5.20 -16.06
CA ARG A 124 -2.67 6.03 -16.07
C ARG A 124 -1.42 5.23 -15.69
N GLY A 125 -1.55 4.30 -14.74
CA GLY A 125 -0.44 3.50 -14.26
C GLY A 125 0.02 2.42 -15.22
N LEU A 126 -0.81 2.02 -16.19
CA LEU A 126 -0.44 1.01 -17.20
C LEU A 126 0.67 1.51 -18.12
N LEU A 127 1.59 0.62 -18.48
CA LEU A 127 2.49 0.91 -19.58
C LEU A 127 1.69 1.02 -20.89
N PRO A 128 2.01 1.97 -21.77
CA PRO A 128 1.47 1.97 -23.12
C PRO A 128 1.78 0.62 -23.76
N ASP A 129 0.76 -0.09 -24.24
CA ASP A 129 0.91 -1.31 -25.03
C ASP A 129 1.95 -1.05 -26.13
N GLY A 130 3.15 -1.64 -26.00
CA GLY A 130 4.22 -1.44 -26.97
C GLY A 130 5.62 -1.20 -26.40
N GLY A 131 6.01 -1.93 -25.36
CA GLY A 131 7.43 -2.09 -25.00
C GLY A 131 8.19 -3.00 -25.98
N LEU A 132 8.15 -2.73 -27.28
CA LEU A 132 9.10 -3.26 -28.26
C LEU A 132 9.48 -2.16 -29.25
N LEU A 133 10.34 -1.24 -28.82
CA LEU A 133 11.29 -0.62 -29.72
C LEU A 133 12.68 -0.69 -29.08
N GLY A 134 13.16 -1.92 -28.95
CA GLY A 134 14.59 -2.16 -29.07
C GLY A 134 15.01 -1.68 -30.46
N SER A 135 16.00 -0.80 -30.48
CA SER A 135 16.75 -0.36 -31.65
C SER A 135 16.73 -1.32 -32.84
N LYS A 136 16.06 -0.92 -33.92
CA LYS A 136 16.55 -1.12 -35.28
C LYS A 136 16.25 0.15 -36.06
N THR A 137 17.25 1.01 -36.16
CA THR A 137 17.36 1.94 -37.27
C THR A 137 17.36 1.12 -38.56
N VAL A 138 16.21 1.01 -39.21
CA VAL A 138 16.18 0.69 -40.64
C VAL A 138 16.54 1.99 -41.33
N THR A 139 17.84 2.15 -41.62
CA THR A 139 18.32 3.16 -42.54
C THR A 139 17.73 2.82 -43.89
N THR A 140 16.74 3.61 -44.33
CA THR A 140 16.25 3.57 -45.71
C THR A 140 17.38 4.09 -46.60
N GLU A 141 18.26 3.19 -47.07
CA GLU A 141 19.19 3.52 -48.15
C GLU A 141 18.41 3.59 -49.47
N LEU A 142 18.50 4.75 -50.13
CA LEU A 142 18.05 4.93 -51.51
C LEU A 142 18.76 3.92 -52.42
N PRO A 143 18.08 3.32 -53.42
CA PRO A 143 18.75 2.41 -54.35
C PRO A 143 19.80 3.19 -55.17
N PRO A 144 20.97 2.60 -55.45
CA PRO A 144 22.02 3.28 -56.20
C PRO A 144 21.54 3.51 -57.64
N GLU A 145 21.68 4.75 -58.12
CA GLU A 145 21.57 5.06 -59.55
C GLU A 145 22.55 4.19 -60.34
N ASN A 146 22.05 3.53 -61.38
CA ASN A 146 22.85 2.67 -62.25
C ASN A 146 23.50 3.53 -63.37
N PRO A 147 24.82 3.76 -63.36
CA PRO A 147 25.48 4.62 -64.32
C PRO A 147 25.98 3.79 -65.51
N ARG A 148 25.07 3.21 -66.31
CA ARG A 148 25.44 2.57 -67.59
C ARG A 148 24.36 2.72 -68.65
N ARG A 149 24.38 3.88 -69.34
CA ARG A 149 24.08 3.99 -70.78
C ARG A 149 24.55 5.34 -71.32
N SER A 150 25.86 5.48 -71.44
CA SER A 150 26.46 6.33 -72.47
C SER A 150 27.22 5.43 -73.43
N TYR A 151 27.38 5.92 -74.68
CA TYR A 151 27.96 5.26 -75.86
C TYR A 151 26.97 4.40 -76.66
N TYR A 152 26.26 5.05 -77.60
CA TYR A 152 26.64 5.03 -79.02
C TYR A 152 26.20 6.34 -79.70
N ARG A 153 27.18 7.13 -80.17
CA ARG A 153 27.04 8.15 -81.21
C ARG A 153 28.02 7.76 -82.31
N LYS A 154 27.52 7.51 -83.52
CA LYS A 154 28.19 7.37 -84.83
C LYS A 154 27.04 6.97 -85.79
N ARG A 155 26.79 7.58 -86.93
CA ARG A 155 27.39 8.68 -87.69
C ARG A 155 26.27 9.24 -88.56
#